data_AF-A0AA38HQ72-F1
#
_entry.id   AF-A0AA38HQ72-F1
#
_cell.length_a   1.000
_cell.length_b   1.000
_cell.length_c   1.000
_cell.angle_alpha   90.00
_cell.angle_beta   90.00
_cell.angle_gamma   90.00
#
_symmetry.space_group_name_H-M   'P 1'
#
loop_
_entity.id
_entity.type
_entity.pdbx_description
1 polymer ?
#
loop_
_entity_poly.entity_id
_entity_poly.type
_entity_poly.pdbx_seq_one_letter_code
_entity_poly.pdbx_strand_id
1 'polypeptide(L)'
;MSGAQEDYDLHRNFSNMLKSDLRSAKSRFENNVVKSGPKAVYKFMRNKILSKVSVPIICSNNLFAKNEQESANFLADFFGSVFTSEPKGNLPACPAPRTEASLPNINFTDEIVLKELDNLPDKSSPGPDGITAII
;
A
#
# COMPACT_ATOMS: atom_id res chain seq x y z
N MET A 1 -46.76 38.07 18.03
CA MET A 1 -45.71 37.34 18.78
C MET A 1 -45.66 35.83 18.47
N SER A 2 -46.62 35.25 17.72
CA SER A 2 -46.70 33.79 17.45
C SER A 2 -45.76 33.27 16.35
N GLY A 3 -45.62 34.00 15.23
CA GLY A 3 -44.94 33.48 14.04
C GLY A 3 -43.44 33.16 14.21
N ALA A 4 -42.70 33.95 15.00
CA ALA A 4 -41.28 33.70 15.22
C ALA A 4 -40.99 32.42 16.03
N GLN A 5 -41.91 32.04 16.91
CA GLN A 5 -41.80 30.81 17.70
C GLN A 5 -42.15 29.58 16.85
N GLU A 6 -43.19 29.69 16.03
CA GLU A 6 -43.60 28.65 15.07
C GLU A 6 -42.50 28.36 14.04
N ASP A 7 -41.87 29.39 13.48
CA ASP A 7 -40.74 29.25 12.54
C ASP A 7 -39.53 28.56 13.19
N TYR A 8 -39.21 28.92 14.44
CA TYR A 8 -38.14 28.28 15.20
C TYR A 8 -38.43 26.79 15.43
N ASP A 9 -39.65 26.45 15.83
CA ASP A 9 -40.05 25.07 16.09
C ASP A 9 -40.08 24.23 14.81
N LEU A 10 -40.53 24.79 13.68
CA LEU A 10 -40.42 24.16 12.36
C LEU A 10 -38.98 23.86 11.98
N HIS A 11 -38.08 24.85 12.08
CA HIS A 11 -36.67 24.66 11.77
C HIS A 11 -36.02 23.61 12.68
N ARG A 12 -36.33 23.64 13.99
CA ARG A 12 -35.81 22.68 14.97
C ARG A 12 -36.29 21.26 14.68
N ASN A 13 -37.57 21.09 14.36
CA ASN A 13 -38.14 19.79 14.01
C ASN A 13 -37.50 19.24 12.73
N PHE A 14 -37.40 20.06 11.69
CA PHE A 14 -36.72 19.67 10.45
C PHE A 14 -35.25 19.30 10.69
N SER A 15 -34.52 20.10 11.47
CA SER A 15 -33.13 19.82 11.84
C SER A 15 -32.98 18.50 12.59
N ASN A 16 -33.89 18.18 13.50
CA ASN A 16 -33.88 16.93 14.25
C ASN A 16 -34.21 15.73 13.35
N MET A 17 -35.19 15.87 12.45
CA MET A 17 -35.50 14.87 11.43
C MET A 17 -34.29 14.61 10.54
N LEU A 18 -33.67 15.65 9.99
CA LEU A 18 -32.48 15.53 9.15
C LEU A 18 -31.33 14.83 9.87
N LYS A 19 -31.07 15.17 11.14
CA LYS A 19 -30.06 14.48 11.97
C LYS A 19 -30.40 13.01 12.20
N SER A 20 -31.68 12.65 12.31
CA SER A 20 -32.13 11.27 12.44
C SER A 20 -31.91 10.50 11.14
N ASP A 21 -32.28 11.11 10.02
CA ASP A 21 -32.16 10.51 8.68
C ASP A 21 -30.69 10.30 8.30
N LEU A 22 -29.82 11.28 8.56
CA LEU A 22 -28.37 11.15 8.34
C LEU A 22 -27.76 10.02 9.16
N ARG A 23 -28.15 9.88 10.44
CA ARG A 23 -27.70 8.79 11.31
C ARG A 23 -28.16 7.43 10.78
N SER A 24 -29.42 7.36 10.37
CA SER A 24 -30.02 6.13 9.81
C SER A 24 -29.36 5.73 8.49
N ALA A 25 -29.12 6.69 7.59
CA ALA A 25 -28.44 6.47 6.32
C ALA A 25 -27.00 6.00 6.53
N LYS A 26 -26.26 6.62 7.45
CA LYS A 26 -24.89 6.23 7.81
C LYS A 26 -24.85 4.80 8.36
N SER A 27 -25.75 4.46 9.29
CA SER A 27 -25.83 3.12 9.86
C SER A 27 -26.15 2.06 8.79
N ARG A 28 -27.09 2.34 7.88
CA ARG A 28 -27.39 1.45 6.75
C ARG A 28 -26.18 1.22 5.84
N PHE A 29 -25.42 2.27 5.54
CA PHE A 29 -24.20 2.16 4.76
C PHE A 29 -23.14 1.29 5.46
N GLU A 30 -22.87 1.56 6.75
CA GLU A 30 -21.88 0.79 7.53
C GLU A 30 -22.28 -0.69 7.64
N ASN A 31 -23.58 -0.98 7.85
CA ASN A 31 -24.10 -2.34 7.84
C ASN A 31 -23.91 -3.04 6.48
N ASN A 32 -24.10 -2.31 5.37
CA ASN A 32 -23.86 -2.87 4.03
C ASN A 32 -22.38 -3.19 3.81
N VAL A 33 -21.46 -2.33 4.28
CA VAL A 33 -20.01 -2.58 4.23
C VAL A 33 -19.64 -3.84 4.99
N VAL A 34 -20.21 -4.05 6.19
CA VAL A 34 -19.99 -5.26 6.99
C VAL A 34 -20.49 -6.51 6.26
N LYS A 35 -21.69 -6.44 5.66
CA LYS A 35 -22.26 -7.54 4.87
C LYS A 35 -21.44 -7.90 3.63
N SER A 36 -20.73 -6.93 3.03
CA SER A 36 -19.83 -7.18 1.89
C SER A 36 -18.56 -7.95 2.26
N GLY A 37 -18.32 -8.22 3.55
CA GLY A 37 -17.23 -9.06 4.02
C GLY A 37 -15.96 -8.31 4.43
N PRO A 38 -14.93 -9.04 4.89
CA PRO A 38 -13.79 -8.45 5.61
C PRO A 38 -12.98 -7.46 4.76
N LYS A 39 -12.79 -7.72 3.46
CA LYS A 39 -12.05 -6.82 2.56
C LYS A 39 -12.72 -5.44 2.45
N ALA A 40 -14.05 -5.39 2.39
CA ALA A 40 -14.80 -4.13 2.32
C ALA A 40 -14.66 -3.34 3.63
N VAL A 41 -14.69 -4.02 4.77
CA VAL A 41 -14.45 -3.43 6.10
C VAL A 41 -13.04 -2.84 6.18
N TYR A 42 -12.00 -3.60 5.82
CA TYR A 42 -10.62 -3.10 5.83
C TYR A 42 -10.44 -1.90 4.90
N LYS A 43 -11.06 -1.91 3.71
CA LYS A 43 -11.04 -0.77 2.78
C LYS A 43 -11.72 0.46 3.40
N PHE A 44 -12.88 0.29 4.03
CA PHE A 44 -13.57 1.38 4.71
C PHE A 44 -12.74 1.98 5.85
N MET A 45 -12.15 1.14 6.70
CA MET A 45 -11.28 1.58 7.80
C MET A 45 -10.03 2.31 7.27
N ARG A 46 -9.36 1.75 6.27
CA ARG A 46 -8.19 2.38 5.63
C ARG A 46 -8.49 3.78 5.08
N ASN A 47 -9.68 4.00 4.57
CA ASN A 47 -10.11 5.31 4.07
C ASN A 47 -10.43 6.33 5.18
N LYS A 48 -10.73 5.85 6.41
CA LYS A 48 -11.06 6.71 7.57
C LYS A 48 -9.86 7.02 8.45
N ILE A 49 -8.81 6.18 8.43
CA ILE A 49 -7.59 6.41 9.19
C ILE A 49 -6.82 7.59 8.57
N LEU A 50 -6.58 8.63 9.37
CA LEU A 50 -5.85 9.84 8.95
C LEU A 50 -4.35 9.56 8.78
N SER A 51 -3.80 8.68 9.63
CA SER A 51 -2.43 8.20 9.57
C SER A 51 -2.30 7.12 8.49
N LYS A 52 -2.30 7.54 7.22
CA LYS A 52 -1.87 6.69 6.11
C LYS A 52 -0.35 6.54 6.20
N VAL A 53 0.12 5.75 7.15
CA VAL A 53 1.53 5.45 7.30
C VAL A 53 1.92 4.59 6.09
N SER A 54 2.63 5.18 5.13
CA SER A 54 3.14 4.49 3.94
C SER A 54 4.19 3.45 4.34
N VAL A 55 5.06 3.85 5.27
CA VAL A 55 6.16 3.03 5.80
C VAL A 55 6.06 3.03 7.33
N PRO A 56 5.88 1.86 7.98
CA PRO A 56 5.80 1.80 9.44
C PRO A 56 7.10 2.32 10.06
N ILE A 57 6.99 3.06 11.17
CA ILE A 57 8.16 3.52 11.93
C ILE A 57 8.81 2.30 12.57
N ILE A 58 10.07 2.03 12.20
CA ILE A 58 10.83 0.88 12.69
C ILE A 58 11.65 1.29 13.90
N CYS A 59 11.68 0.41 14.90
CA CYS A 59 12.54 0.56 16.07
C CYS A 59 13.65 -0.49 16.00
N SER A 60 14.91 -0.04 16.03
CA SER A 60 16.09 -0.91 16.13
C SER A 60 16.94 -0.45 17.31
N ASN A 61 17.34 -1.37 18.20
CA ASN A 61 18.15 -1.06 19.39
C ASN A 61 17.60 0.11 20.24
N ASN A 62 16.28 0.14 20.46
CA ASN A 62 15.56 1.21 21.17
C ASN A 62 15.64 2.60 20.52
N LEU A 63 16.04 2.68 19.25
CA LEU A 63 16.01 3.91 18.44
C LEU A 63 14.92 3.79 17.37
N PHE A 64 14.01 4.75 17.35
CA PHE A 64 13.00 4.88 16.32
C PHE A 64 13.57 5.59 15.09
N ALA A 65 13.30 5.04 13.91
CA ALA A 65 13.61 5.68 12.65
C ALA A 65 12.82 6.99 12.52
N LYS A 66 13.51 8.08 12.17
CA LYS A 66 12.93 9.42 12.02
C LYS A 66 12.32 9.66 10.65
N ASN A 67 12.76 8.88 9.66
CA ASN A 67 12.31 8.98 8.27
C ASN A 67 12.33 7.61 7.58
N GLU A 68 11.81 7.57 6.34
CA GLU A 68 11.69 6.35 5.55
C GLU A 68 13.06 5.76 5.18
N GLN A 69 14.07 6.61 4.96
CA GLN A 69 15.44 6.19 4.63
C GLN A 69 16.11 5.48 5.82
N GLU A 70 15.96 6.01 7.04
CA GLU A 70 16.42 5.35 8.26
C GLU A 70 15.71 4.01 8.49
N SER A 71 14.41 3.94 8.20
CA SER A 71 13.65 2.68 8.28
C SER A 71 14.19 1.63 7.29
N ALA A 72 14.48 2.04 6.05
CA ALA A 72 15.07 1.18 5.04
C ALA A 72 16.47 0.69 5.45
N ASN A 73 17.30 1.57 6.01
CA ASN A 73 18.63 1.21 6.51
C ASN A 73 18.55 0.22 7.68
N PHE A 74 17.66 0.44 8.65
CA PHE A 74 17.46 -0.50 9.76
C PHE A 74 17.06 -1.90 9.29
N LEU A 75 16.20 -1.99 8.26
CA LEU A 75 15.83 -3.26 7.64
C LEU A 75 17.00 -3.92 6.93
N ALA A 76 17.79 -3.14 6.17
CA ALA A 76 18.95 -3.63 5.45
C ALA A 76 20.02 -4.17 6.42
N ASP A 77 20.29 -3.44 7.51
CA ASP A 77 21.23 -3.83 8.56
C ASP A 77 20.77 -5.12 9.26
N PHE A 78 19.48 -5.19 9.61
CA PHE A 78 18.91 -6.39 10.23
C PHE A 78 18.99 -7.59 9.29
N PHE A 79 18.62 -7.42 8.01
CA PHE A 79 18.73 -8.47 7.01
C PHE A 79 20.18 -8.95 6.86
N GLY A 80 21.13 -8.01 6.79
CA GLY A 80 22.56 -8.31 6.80
C GLY A 80 22.95 -9.16 8.01
N SER A 81 22.54 -8.76 9.21
CA SER A 81 22.89 -9.46 10.46
C SER A 81 22.40 -10.92 10.52
N VAL A 82 21.25 -11.21 9.93
CA VAL A 82 20.64 -12.55 9.98
C VAL A 82 21.10 -13.43 8.81
N PHE A 83 21.29 -12.86 7.63
CA PHE A 83 21.42 -13.62 6.39
C PHE A 83 22.82 -13.60 5.75
N THR A 84 23.80 -12.86 6.28
CA THR A 84 25.16 -12.84 5.68
C THR A 84 26.14 -13.84 6.26
N SER A 85 25.87 -14.42 7.44
CA SER A 85 26.72 -15.51 7.97
C SER A 85 26.22 -16.86 7.46
N GLU A 86 26.70 -17.25 6.29
CA GLU A 86 26.54 -18.63 5.83
C GLU A 86 27.21 -19.59 6.84
N PRO A 87 26.57 -20.73 7.18
CA PRO A 87 27.18 -21.72 8.05
C PRO A 87 28.52 -22.19 7.46
N LYS A 88 29.55 -22.29 8.30
CA LYS A 88 30.83 -22.88 7.90
C LYS A 88 30.59 -24.33 7.45
N GLY A 89 30.90 -24.64 6.19
CA GLY A 89 30.74 -25.97 5.63
C GLY A 89 30.59 -25.94 4.13
N ASN A 90 30.44 -27.12 3.52
CA ASN A 90 30.07 -27.21 2.12
C ASN A 90 28.58 -26.88 1.99
N LEU A 91 28.25 -25.92 1.12
CA LEU A 91 26.87 -25.73 0.67
C LEU A 91 26.35 -27.05 0.10
N PRO A 92 25.04 -27.36 0.26
CA PRO A 92 24.46 -28.54 -0.36
C PRO A 92 24.78 -28.50 -1.86
N ALA A 93 25.25 -29.61 -2.41
CA ALA A 93 25.51 -29.71 -3.83
C ALA A 93 24.20 -29.41 -4.57
N CYS A 94 24.17 -28.28 -5.29
CA CYS A 94 23.05 -27.98 -6.16
C CYS A 94 23.03 -29.12 -7.20
N PRO A 95 21.95 -29.91 -7.31
CA PRO A 95 21.87 -30.91 -8.36
C PRO A 95 22.12 -30.23 -9.70
N ALA A 96 22.79 -30.94 -10.61
CA ALA A 96 23.09 -30.43 -11.94
C ALA A 96 21.84 -29.71 -12.51
N PRO A 97 22.01 -28.54 -13.14
CA PRO A 97 20.89 -27.74 -13.59
C PRO A 97 19.95 -28.62 -14.41
N ARG A 98 18.64 -28.55 -14.10
CA ARG A 98 17.61 -29.38 -14.75
C ARG A 98 17.50 -29.14 -16.26
N THR A 99 18.19 -28.12 -16.74
CA THR A 99 18.14 -27.63 -18.11
C THR A 99 19.53 -27.11 -18.48
N GLU A 100 19.88 -27.21 -19.76
CA GLU A 100 21.07 -26.56 -20.28
C GLU A 100 20.95 -25.04 -20.09
N ALA A 101 22.05 -24.38 -19.73
CA ALA A 101 22.12 -22.93 -19.59
C ALA A 101 22.21 -22.27 -20.97
N SER A 102 21.21 -22.52 -21.82
CA SER A 102 21.15 -22.02 -23.18
C SER A 102 19.74 -21.53 -23.48
N LEU A 103 19.67 -20.30 -23.99
CA LEU A 103 18.46 -19.72 -24.55
C LEU A 103 18.75 -19.47 -26.04
N PRO A 104 18.72 -20.52 -26.89
CA PRO A 104 19.27 -20.44 -28.24
C PRO A 104 18.45 -19.55 -29.17
N ASN A 105 17.15 -19.37 -28.87
CA ASN A 105 16.23 -18.60 -29.70
C ASN A 105 15.65 -17.47 -28.87
N ILE A 106 16.28 -16.29 -28.97
CA ILE A 106 15.74 -15.05 -28.44
C ILE A 106 15.40 -14.17 -29.64
N ASN A 107 14.14 -13.78 -29.76
CA ASN A 107 13.67 -12.89 -30.80
C ASN A 107 13.08 -11.63 -30.16
N PHE A 108 13.76 -10.50 -30.35
CA PHE A 108 13.27 -9.19 -29.94
C PHE A 108 12.77 -8.47 -31.19
N THR A 109 11.46 -8.34 -31.33
CA THR A 109 10.88 -7.51 -32.38
C THR A 109 10.73 -6.09 -31.86
N ASP A 110 10.77 -5.11 -32.77
CA ASP A 110 10.59 -3.69 -32.41
C ASP A 110 9.27 -3.46 -31.66
N GLU A 111 8.21 -4.20 -32.02
CA GLU A 111 6.91 -4.16 -31.34
C GLU A 111 6.99 -4.60 -29.87
N ILE A 112 7.76 -5.66 -29.58
CA ILE A 112 7.96 -6.15 -28.22
C ILE A 112 8.74 -5.12 -27.41
N VAL A 113 9.83 -4.59 -27.98
CA VAL A 113 10.67 -3.60 -27.30
C VAL A 113 9.88 -2.34 -27.01
N LEU A 114 9.15 -1.81 -28.00
CA LEU A 114 8.34 -0.60 -27.84
C LEU A 114 7.24 -0.79 -26.79
N LYS A 115 6.55 -1.93 -26.82
CA LYS A 115 5.52 -2.25 -25.82
C LYS A 115 6.09 -2.29 -24.40
N GLU A 116 7.26 -2.88 -24.20
CA GLU A 116 7.87 -2.92 -22.87
C GLU A 116 8.33 -1.52 -22.42
N LEU A 117 8.88 -0.71 -23.32
CA LEU A 117 9.24 0.69 -23.04
C LEU A 117 8.02 1.54 -22.67
N ASP A 118 6.89 1.40 -23.38
CA ASP A 118 5.65 2.12 -23.08
C ASP A 118 5.04 1.74 -21.71
N ASN A 119 5.34 0.52 -21.23
CA ASN A 119 4.85 0.03 -19.94
C ASN A 119 5.85 0.24 -18.78
N LEU A 120 6.99 0.90 -19.02
CA LEU A 120 7.94 1.17 -17.94
C LEU A 120 7.30 2.13 -16.92
N PRO A 121 7.34 1.79 -15.61
CA PRO A 121 6.74 2.65 -14.61
C PRO A 121 7.57 3.93 -14.39
N ASP A 122 6.92 5.09 -14.55
CA ASP A 122 7.49 6.44 -14.37
C ASP A 122 8.23 6.63 -13.03
N LYS A 123 7.82 5.89 -12.00
CA LYS A 123 8.35 6.02 -10.62
C LYS A 123 9.29 4.89 -10.24
N SER A 124 9.87 4.19 -11.20
CA SER A 124 10.92 3.21 -10.93
C SER A 124 12.23 3.90 -10.54
N SER A 125 12.96 3.27 -9.63
CA SER A 125 14.34 3.69 -9.34
C SER A 125 15.26 3.33 -10.50
N PRO A 126 16.33 4.09 -10.75
CA PRO A 126 17.29 3.77 -11.79
C PRO A 126 17.85 2.35 -11.60
N GLY A 127 18.07 1.66 -12.70
CA GLY A 127 18.78 0.38 -12.68
C GLY A 127 20.25 0.54 -12.24
N PRO A 128 20.99 -0.58 -12.12
CA PRO A 128 22.43 -0.54 -11.89
C PRO A 128 23.22 0.14 -13.03
N ASP A 129 22.59 0.32 -14.19
CA ASP A 129 23.06 1.11 -15.32
C ASP A 129 22.85 2.63 -15.15
N GLY A 130 22.09 3.06 -14.14
CA GLY A 130 21.77 4.45 -13.86
C GLY A 130 20.69 5.03 -14.75
N ILE A 131 20.01 4.23 -15.57
CA ILE A 131 18.98 4.68 -16.50
C ILE A 131 17.61 4.66 -15.80
N THR A 132 16.87 5.77 -15.86
CA THR A 132 15.49 5.88 -15.36
C THR A 132 14.48 5.69 -16.49
N ALA A 133 13.28 5.23 -16.14
CA ALA A 133 12.14 5.10 -17.07
C ALA A 133 11.78 6.41 -17.78
N ILE A 134 12.05 7.54 -17.12
CA ILE A 134 11.76 8.88 -17.64
C ILE A 134 12.99 9.39 -18.39
N ILE A 135 12.80 9.69 -19.68
CA ILE A 135 13.66 10.60 -20.48
C ILE A 135 13.19 12.03 -20.27
#